data_AF-A0A961Q1K8-F1
#
_entry.id   AF-A0A961Q1K8-F1
#
_cell.length_a   1.000
_cell.length_b   1.000
_cell.length_c   1.000
_cell.angle_alpha   90.00
_cell.angle_beta   90.00
_cell.angle_gamma   90.00
#
_symmetry.space_group_name_H-M   'P 1'
#
loop_
_entity.id
_entity.type
_entity.pdbx_description
1 polymer ?
#
loop_
_entity_poly.entity_id
_entity_poly.type
_entity_poly.pdbx_seq_one_letter_code
_entity_poly.pdbx_strand_id
1 'polypeptide(L)'
;PQFATHNAHTIAAAAELAGDEPYEFQRLHGMGQAVYAEVTAALRKPVRIYAPVGGHRELLAYLVRRLLENGANTSFVHRLADDEAPISAIIADPVERAARLPEKANPAIPIPPKLFLPRRWNSLGLPLWDGAARAPLLRKMDDSLADGATAAPVVSEREVERGEVMEITSPHDGRTVVGTCRRA
;
A
#
# COMPACT_ATOMS: atom_id res chain seq x y z
N PRO A 1 -13.66 -4.87 -20.37
CA PRO A 1 -12.56 -4.95 -19.38
C PRO A 1 -11.17 -4.76 -20.03
N GLN A 2 -10.16 -4.35 -19.26
CA GLN A 2 -8.78 -4.15 -19.74
C GLN A 2 -7.81 -4.96 -18.87
N PHE A 3 -7.31 -6.07 -19.38
CA PHE A 3 -6.42 -6.98 -18.63
C PHE A 3 -4.95 -6.67 -18.90
N ALA A 4 -4.30 -5.94 -17.99
CA ALA A 4 -2.88 -5.61 -18.07
C ALA A 4 -2.02 -6.67 -17.37
N THR A 5 -1.29 -7.50 -18.13
CA THR A 5 -0.44 -8.55 -17.57
C THR A 5 0.62 -9.01 -18.57
N HIS A 6 1.70 -9.63 -18.09
CA HIS A 6 2.64 -10.38 -18.94
C HIS A 6 2.66 -11.87 -18.60
N ASN A 7 1.83 -12.31 -17.66
CA ASN A 7 1.77 -13.69 -17.20
C ASN A 7 0.84 -14.51 -18.10
N ALA A 8 1.39 -15.48 -18.82
CA ALA A 8 0.65 -16.31 -19.75
C ALA A 8 -0.49 -17.10 -19.09
N HIS A 9 -0.30 -17.59 -17.86
CA HIS A 9 -1.36 -18.25 -17.10
C HIS A 9 -2.52 -17.28 -16.81
N THR A 10 -2.22 -16.06 -16.40
CA THR A 10 -3.25 -15.03 -16.15
C THR A 10 -3.99 -14.66 -17.42
N ILE A 11 -3.29 -14.59 -18.56
CA ILE A 11 -3.89 -14.34 -19.87
C ILE A 11 -4.87 -15.45 -20.24
N ALA A 12 -4.44 -16.71 -20.13
CA ALA A 12 -5.28 -17.88 -20.41
C ALA A 12 -6.51 -17.91 -19.49
N ALA A 13 -6.30 -17.76 -18.17
CA ALA A 13 -7.40 -17.75 -17.21
C ALA A 13 -8.41 -16.62 -17.48
N ALA A 14 -7.94 -15.41 -17.81
CA ALA A 14 -8.83 -14.30 -18.16
C ALA A 14 -9.63 -14.58 -19.44
N ALA A 15 -9.01 -15.21 -20.44
CA ALA A 15 -9.67 -15.57 -21.69
C ALA A 15 -10.77 -16.63 -21.48
N GLU A 16 -10.46 -17.68 -20.74
CA GLU A 16 -11.42 -18.75 -20.39
C GLU A 16 -12.60 -18.20 -19.57
N LEU A 17 -12.31 -17.36 -18.57
CA LEU A 17 -13.36 -16.79 -17.69
C LEU A 17 -14.25 -15.76 -18.39
N ALA A 18 -13.68 -14.99 -19.33
CA ALA A 18 -14.43 -13.96 -20.04
C ALA A 18 -15.29 -14.50 -21.18
N GLY A 19 -14.93 -15.67 -21.74
CA GLY A 19 -15.62 -16.23 -22.90
C GLY A 19 -15.75 -15.23 -24.06
N ASP A 20 -16.98 -15.04 -24.53
CA ASP A 20 -17.30 -14.17 -25.67
C ASP A 20 -17.45 -12.69 -25.32
N GLU A 21 -17.39 -12.32 -24.04
CA GLU A 21 -17.52 -10.93 -23.62
C GLU A 21 -16.46 -10.01 -24.28
N PRO A 22 -16.78 -8.73 -24.52
CA PRO A 22 -15.84 -7.79 -25.09
C PRO A 22 -14.80 -7.34 -24.05
N TYR A 23 -13.53 -7.63 -24.32
CA TYR A 23 -12.40 -7.19 -23.52
C TYR A 23 -11.16 -6.96 -24.39
N GLU A 24 -10.17 -6.27 -23.82
CA GLU A 24 -8.83 -6.13 -24.40
C GLU A 24 -7.78 -6.56 -23.39
N PHE A 25 -6.62 -6.96 -23.91
CA PHE A 25 -5.42 -7.08 -23.10
C PHE A 25 -4.57 -5.81 -23.20
N GLN A 26 -3.69 -5.60 -22.22
CA GLN A 26 -2.72 -4.52 -22.24
C GLN A 26 -1.33 -5.02 -21.90
N ARG A 27 -0.32 -4.49 -22.60
CA ARG A 27 1.09 -4.79 -22.34
C ARG A 27 1.92 -3.52 -22.33
N LEU A 28 3.08 -3.57 -21.69
CA LEU A 28 4.04 -2.47 -21.74
C LEU A 28 4.81 -2.45 -23.05
N HIS A 29 5.14 -1.26 -23.53
CA HIS A 29 6.13 -1.09 -24.60
C HIS A 29 7.49 -1.66 -24.15
N GLY A 30 8.18 -2.37 -25.03
CA GLY A 30 9.46 -3.00 -24.72
C GLY A 30 9.37 -4.33 -23.97
N MET A 31 8.17 -4.79 -23.58
CA MET A 31 8.00 -6.05 -22.83
C MET A 31 6.77 -6.86 -23.28
N GLY A 32 6.89 -8.19 -23.24
CA GLY A 32 5.79 -9.11 -23.54
C GLY A 32 5.41 -9.25 -25.01
N GLN A 33 6.24 -8.77 -25.95
CA GLN A 33 5.96 -8.86 -27.39
C GLN A 33 5.77 -10.30 -27.85
N ALA A 34 6.66 -11.21 -27.43
CA ALA A 34 6.60 -12.63 -27.82
C ALA A 34 5.30 -13.30 -27.35
N VAL A 35 4.97 -13.15 -26.06
CA VAL A 35 3.72 -13.70 -25.50
C VAL A 35 2.50 -13.13 -26.22
N TYR A 36 2.46 -11.82 -26.45
CA TYR A 36 1.30 -11.21 -27.07
C TYR A 36 1.17 -11.46 -28.57
N ALA A 37 2.26 -11.80 -29.27
CA ALA A 37 2.17 -12.28 -30.65
C ALA A 37 1.32 -13.56 -30.71
N GLU A 38 1.62 -14.54 -29.85
CA GLU A 38 0.85 -15.79 -29.72
C GLU A 38 -0.60 -15.52 -29.31
N VAL A 39 -0.81 -14.64 -28.33
CA VAL A 39 -2.16 -14.27 -27.86
C VAL A 39 -3.00 -13.65 -28.98
N THR A 40 -2.43 -12.74 -29.77
CA THR A 40 -3.17 -12.12 -30.89
C THR A 40 -3.49 -13.13 -31.99
N ALA A 41 -2.56 -14.06 -32.26
CA ALA A 41 -2.78 -15.13 -33.24
C ALA A 41 -3.86 -16.11 -32.79
N ALA A 42 -3.83 -16.55 -31.53
CA ALA A 42 -4.74 -17.56 -30.99
C ALA A 42 -6.11 -17.01 -30.60
N LEU A 43 -6.16 -15.91 -29.83
CA LEU A 43 -7.39 -15.43 -29.22
C LEU A 43 -8.10 -14.34 -30.03
N ARG A 44 -7.39 -13.71 -30.98
CA ARG A 44 -7.90 -12.60 -31.80
C ARG A 44 -8.52 -11.45 -30.99
N LYS A 45 -8.05 -11.24 -29.76
CA LYS A 45 -8.49 -10.15 -28.89
C LYS A 45 -7.59 -8.91 -29.07
N PRO A 46 -8.13 -7.69 -28.95
CA PRO A 46 -7.32 -6.47 -29.03
C PRO A 46 -6.25 -6.41 -27.95
N VAL A 47 -5.08 -5.86 -28.30
CA VAL A 47 -3.97 -5.63 -27.37
C VAL A 47 -3.55 -4.17 -27.44
N ARG A 48 -3.69 -3.44 -26.32
CA ARG A 48 -3.22 -2.06 -26.19
C ARG A 48 -1.81 -2.02 -25.60
N ILE A 49 -0.97 -1.15 -26.15
CA ILE A 49 0.40 -0.96 -25.68
C ILE A 49 0.46 0.28 -24.79
N TYR A 50 0.86 0.12 -23.54
CA TYR A 50 1.22 1.22 -22.66
C TYR A 50 2.65 1.68 -22.98
N ALA A 51 2.77 2.86 -23.59
CA ALA A 51 4.02 3.40 -24.10
C ALA A 51 4.35 4.74 -23.39
N PRO A 52 5.22 4.71 -22.35
CA PRO A 52 5.72 5.94 -21.73
C PRO A 52 6.53 6.77 -22.73
N VAL A 53 6.26 8.07 -22.79
CA VAL A 53 6.98 9.04 -23.65
C VAL A 53 7.43 10.20 -22.77
N GLY A 54 8.71 10.55 -22.82
CA GLY A 54 9.28 11.62 -22.01
C GLY A 54 10.79 11.77 -22.24
N GLY A 55 11.40 12.76 -21.59
CA GLY A 55 12.83 12.96 -21.59
C GLY A 55 13.57 11.89 -20.78
N HIS A 56 14.87 11.72 -21.05
CA HIS A 56 15.69 10.68 -20.41
C HIS A 56 15.61 10.72 -18.88
N ARG A 57 15.68 11.91 -18.27
CA ARG A 57 15.63 12.09 -16.82
C ARG A 57 14.31 11.62 -16.19
N GLU A 58 13.18 11.89 -16.84
CA GLU A 58 11.86 11.44 -16.34
C GLU A 58 11.72 9.92 -16.47
N LEU A 59 12.22 9.34 -17.56
CA LEU A 59 12.16 7.90 -17.80
C LEU A 59 13.12 7.09 -16.93
N LEU A 60 14.19 7.67 -16.39
CA LEU A 60 15.09 6.98 -15.46
C LEU A 60 14.38 6.56 -14.16
N ALA A 61 13.59 7.46 -13.57
CA ALA A 61 12.80 7.12 -12.38
C ALA A 61 11.76 6.03 -12.67
N TYR A 62 11.15 6.09 -13.85
CA TYR A 62 10.22 5.06 -14.32
C TYR A 62 10.93 3.70 -14.56
N LEU A 63 12.14 3.72 -15.12
CA LEU A 63 12.93 2.53 -15.42
C LEU A 63 13.26 1.74 -14.16
N VAL A 64 13.69 2.39 -13.07
CA VAL A 64 14.03 1.69 -11.81
C VAL A 64 12.81 0.95 -11.26
N ARG A 65 11.64 1.61 -11.20
CA ARG A 65 10.40 0.95 -10.78
C ARG A 65 10.05 -0.22 -11.69
N ARG A 66 10.25 -0.05 -13.00
CA ARG A 66 9.93 -1.07 -14.00
C ARG A 66 10.84 -2.30 -13.91
N LEU A 67 12.12 -2.09 -13.61
CA LEU A 67 13.08 -3.16 -13.35
C LEU A 67 12.72 -3.93 -12.07
N LEU A 68 12.30 -3.24 -11.00
CA LEU A 68 11.86 -3.92 -9.78
C LEU A 68 10.57 -4.73 -9.99
N GLU A 69 9.61 -4.18 -10.74
CA GLU A 69 8.31 -4.82 -10.99
C GLU A 69 8.46 -6.10 -11.82
N ASN A 70 9.31 -6.10 -12.84
CA ASN A 70 9.44 -7.23 -13.77
C ASN A 70 10.69 -8.09 -13.55
N GLY A 71 11.67 -7.60 -12.79
CA GLY A 71 12.94 -8.29 -12.49
C GLY A 71 12.99 -8.93 -11.10
N ALA A 72 11.94 -8.79 -10.27
CA ALA A 72 11.84 -9.57 -9.04
C ALA A 72 11.81 -11.07 -9.37
N ASN A 73 12.47 -11.90 -8.55
CA ASN A 73 12.60 -13.36 -8.76
C ASN A 73 11.24 -14.09 -8.93
N THR A 74 10.15 -13.50 -8.45
CA THR A 74 8.79 -14.04 -8.56
C THR A 74 8.06 -13.62 -9.85
N SER A 75 8.64 -12.73 -10.64
CA SER A 75 8.10 -12.27 -11.92
C SER A 75 7.95 -13.46 -12.88
N PHE A 76 6.82 -13.55 -13.58
CA PHE A 76 6.63 -14.54 -14.65
C PHE A 76 7.71 -14.41 -15.73
N VAL A 77 8.11 -13.18 -16.07
CA VAL A 77 9.15 -12.93 -17.08
C VAL A 77 10.50 -13.48 -16.62
N HIS A 78 10.81 -13.39 -15.33
CA HIS A 78 12.03 -13.96 -14.76
C HIS A 78 11.97 -15.50 -14.73
N ARG A 79 10.84 -16.07 -14.29
CA ARG A 79 10.64 -17.52 -14.27
C ARG A 79 10.62 -18.18 -15.65
N LEU A 80 10.26 -17.44 -16.69
CA LEU A 80 10.31 -17.91 -18.08
C LEU A 80 11.74 -17.88 -18.65
N ALA A 81 12.62 -17.03 -18.10
CA ALA A 81 14.03 -16.97 -18.49
C ALA A 81 14.90 -17.98 -17.72
N ASP A 82 14.31 -18.70 -16.77
CA ASP A 82 14.95 -19.79 -16.02
C ASP A 82 14.70 -21.12 -16.75
N ASP A 83 15.68 -21.55 -17.54
CA ASP A 83 15.61 -22.78 -18.35
C ASP A 83 15.53 -24.07 -17.50
N GLU A 84 15.82 -23.99 -16.21
CA GLU A 84 15.73 -25.15 -15.29
C GLU A 84 14.32 -25.35 -14.72
N ALA A 85 13.44 -24.35 -14.81
CA ALA A 85 12.10 -24.41 -14.26
C ALA A 85 11.15 -25.24 -15.16
N PRO A 86 10.49 -26.30 -14.63
CA PRO A 86 9.55 -27.07 -15.44
C PRO A 86 8.31 -26.24 -15.80
N ILE A 87 7.82 -26.36 -17.04
CA ILE A 87 6.63 -25.64 -17.51
C ILE A 87 5.44 -25.85 -16.58
N SER A 88 5.25 -27.07 -16.06
CA SER A 88 4.17 -27.39 -15.10
C SER A 88 4.20 -26.52 -13.84
N ALA A 89 5.37 -26.09 -13.37
CA ALA A 89 5.51 -25.18 -12.24
C ALA A 89 5.22 -23.71 -12.64
N ILE A 90 5.46 -23.35 -13.89
CA ILE A 90 5.15 -22.02 -14.44
C ILE A 90 3.64 -21.85 -14.62
N ILE A 91 2.96 -22.90 -15.12
CA ILE A 91 1.51 -22.92 -15.39
C ILE A 91 0.67 -23.46 -14.21
N ALA A 92 1.26 -23.65 -13.03
CA ALA A 92 0.51 -24.10 -11.86
C ALA A 92 -0.55 -23.06 -11.45
N ASP A 93 -1.77 -23.51 -11.14
CA ASP A 93 -2.88 -22.63 -10.75
C ASP A 93 -2.55 -21.87 -9.45
N PRO A 94 -2.43 -20.52 -9.50
CA PRO A 94 -2.16 -19.73 -8.32
C PRO A 94 -3.30 -19.80 -7.29
N VAL A 95 -4.55 -20.07 -7.69
CA VAL A 95 -5.70 -20.18 -6.79
C VAL A 95 -5.58 -21.45 -5.94
N GLU A 96 -5.35 -22.61 -6.58
CA GLU A 96 -5.09 -23.85 -5.85
C GLU A 96 -3.85 -23.75 -4.96
N ARG A 97 -2.76 -23.19 -5.49
CA ARG A 97 -1.53 -23.00 -4.72
C ARG A 97 -1.80 -22.14 -3.50
N ALA A 98 -2.49 -21.01 -3.67
CA ALA A 98 -2.85 -20.14 -2.58
C ALA A 98 -3.75 -20.87 -1.57
N ALA A 99 -4.74 -21.63 -2.02
CA ALA A 99 -5.67 -22.37 -1.16
C ALA A 99 -4.93 -23.35 -0.21
N ARG A 100 -3.89 -24.03 -0.70
CA ARG A 100 -3.07 -24.98 0.06
C ARG A 100 -2.12 -24.34 1.09
N LEU A 101 -1.85 -23.03 1.00
CA LEU A 101 -0.97 -22.36 1.97
C LEU A 101 -1.61 -22.35 3.37
N PRO A 102 -0.91 -22.82 4.42
CA PRO A 102 -1.44 -22.78 5.79
C PRO A 102 -1.59 -21.35 6.30
N GLU A 103 -0.67 -20.46 5.90
CA GLU A 103 -0.72 -19.03 6.15
C GLU A 103 -0.64 -18.28 4.82
N LYS A 104 -1.57 -17.36 4.56
CA LYS A 104 -1.56 -16.56 3.32
C LYS A 104 -0.59 -15.39 3.40
N ALA A 105 -0.34 -14.89 4.62
CA ALA A 105 0.65 -13.85 4.86
C ALA A 105 2.06 -14.42 4.71
N ASN A 106 2.99 -13.60 4.22
CA ASN A 106 4.39 -14.00 4.12
C ASN A 106 5.04 -13.96 5.52
N PRO A 107 5.48 -15.10 6.08
CA PRO A 107 6.05 -15.14 7.44
C PRO A 107 7.38 -14.38 7.55
N ALA A 108 8.07 -14.12 6.43
CA ALA A 108 9.29 -13.32 6.42
C ALA A 108 9.04 -11.81 6.54
N ILE A 109 7.78 -11.37 6.43
CA ILE A 109 7.40 -9.95 6.51
C ILE A 109 6.57 -9.73 7.76
N PRO A 110 7.16 -9.20 8.86
CA PRO A 110 6.41 -8.96 10.08
C PRO A 110 5.37 -7.86 9.86
N ILE A 111 4.18 -8.05 10.42
CA ILE A 111 3.16 -6.99 10.45
C ILE A 111 3.66 -5.77 11.27
N PRO A 112 3.22 -4.54 10.96
CA PRO A 112 3.75 -3.33 11.59
C PRO A 112 3.79 -3.32 13.13
N PRO A 113 2.77 -3.86 13.86
CA PRO A 113 2.80 -3.93 15.33
C PRO A 113 3.90 -4.85 15.89
N LYS A 114 4.33 -5.84 15.09
CA LYS A 114 5.29 -6.87 15.50
C LYS A 114 6.73 -6.56 15.14
N LEU A 115 7.00 -5.40 14.54
CA LEU A 115 8.31 -5.02 14.00
C LEU A 115 9.47 -5.14 15.00
N PHE A 116 9.22 -4.91 16.29
CA PHE A 116 10.25 -4.91 17.34
C PHE A 116 10.18 -6.11 18.29
N LEU A 117 9.41 -7.14 17.94
CA LEU A 117 9.39 -8.35 18.74
C LEU A 117 10.75 -9.07 18.68
N PRO A 118 11.15 -9.76 19.77
CA PRO A 118 10.40 -9.96 21.02
C PRO A 118 10.52 -8.80 22.02
N ARG A 119 11.31 -7.77 21.75
CA ARG A 119 11.62 -6.69 22.71
C ARG A 119 10.38 -5.90 23.13
N ARG A 120 9.55 -5.49 22.16
CA ARG A 120 8.29 -4.78 22.42
C ARG A 120 7.37 -4.79 21.21
N TRP A 121 6.12 -4.43 21.44
CA TRP A 121 5.21 -4.03 20.38
C TRP A 121 5.56 -2.65 19.82
N ASN A 122 5.32 -2.45 18.54
CA ASN A 122 5.35 -1.13 17.92
C ASN A 122 4.11 -0.32 18.30
N SER A 123 4.22 1.01 18.37
CA SER A 123 3.05 1.87 18.52
C SER A 123 2.19 1.82 17.25
N LEU A 124 0.89 2.09 17.41
CA LEU A 124 -0.05 2.16 16.30
C LEU A 124 -0.20 3.61 15.84
N GLY A 125 -0.20 3.81 14.51
CA GLY A 125 -0.63 5.06 13.90
C GLY A 125 -2.14 5.05 13.61
N LEU A 126 -2.65 6.16 13.06
CA LEU A 126 -4.03 6.28 12.60
C LEU A 126 -4.05 6.47 11.06
N PRO A 127 -4.88 5.71 10.32
CA PRO A 127 -4.97 5.84 8.87
C PRO A 127 -5.82 7.05 8.49
N LEU A 128 -5.21 8.23 8.40
CA LEU A 128 -5.93 9.50 8.16
C LEU A 128 -6.58 9.61 6.77
N TRP A 129 -6.18 8.76 5.82
CA TRP A 129 -6.85 8.65 4.52
C TRP A 129 -8.21 7.97 4.61
N ASP A 130 -8.45 7.17 5.64
CA ASP A 130 -9.72 6.47 5.88
C ASP A 130 -10.69 7.38 6.65
N GLY A 131 -11.83 7.69 6.03
CA GLY A 131 -12.87 8.49 6.66
C GLY A 131 -13.42 7.87 7.94
N ALA A 132 -13.48 6.54 8.03
CA ALA A 132 -13.97 5.83 9.21
C ALA A 132 -13.04 6.00 10.43
N ALA A 133 -11.72 6.09 10.20
CA ALA A 133 -10.75 6.38 11.26
C ALA A 133 -10.62 7.88 11.55
N ARG A 134 -10.70 8.73 10.52
CA ARG A 134 -10.52 10.18 10.64
C ARG A 134 -11.70 10.88 11.32
N ALA A 135 -12.94 10.51 11.02
CA ALA A 135 -14.11 11.22 11.56
C ALA A 135 -14.26 11.13 13.09
N PRO A 136 -14.01 9.97 13.75
CA PRO A 136 -13.96 9.90 15.21
C PRO A 136 -12.81 10.70 15.81
N LEU A 137 -11.64 10.74 15.14
CA LEU A 137 -10.49 11.50 15.61
C LEU A 137 -10.81 13.00 15.65
N LEU A 138 -11.35 13.55 14.56
CA LEU A 138 -11.69 14.98 14.51
C LEU A 138 -12.71 15.36 15.58
N ARG A 139 -13.77 14.55 15.76
CA ARG A 139 -14.74 14.78 16.84
C ARG A 139 -14.10 14.80 18.23
N LYS A 140 -13.22 13.84 18.52
CA LYS A 140 -12.49 13.82 19.79
C LYS A 140 -11.55 15.00 19.98
N MET A 141 -10.97 15.52 18.89
CA MET A 141 -10.17 16.73 18.95
C MET A 141 -11.05 17.95 19.27
N ASP A 142 -12.20 18.07 18.61
CA ASP A 142 -13.16 19.15 18.88
C ASP A 142 -13.68 19.09 20.33
N ASP A 143 -14.09 17.91 20.80
CA ASP A 143 -14.54 17.67 22.17
C ASP A 143 -13.44 18.01 23.18
N SER A 144 -12.20 17.55 22.94
CA SER A 144 -11.08 17.81 23.84
C SER A 144 -10.66 19.27 23.90
N LEU A 145 -10.89 20.04 22.84
CA LEU A 145 -10.60 21.46 22.80
C LEU A 145 -11.71 22.30 23.43
N ALA A 146 -12.94 21.79 23.49
CA ALA A 146 -14.08 22.48 24.10
C ALA A 146 -13.92 22.64 25.62
N ASP A 147 -13.42 21.61 26.31
CA ASP A 147 -13.27 21.62 27.77
C ASP A 147 -12.03 22.40 28.25
N GLY A 148 -11.05 22.62 27.36
CA GLY A 148 -9.77 23.25 27.69
C GLY A 148 -8.90 22.40 28.61
N ALA A 149 -7.58 22.44 28.41
CA ALA A 149 -6.65 21.71 29.28
C ALA A 149 -6.27 22.52 30.52
N THR A 150 -6.18 21.88 31.69
CA THR A 150 -5.55 22.48 32.87
C THR A 150 -4.24 21.77 33.16
N ALA A 151 -3.20 22.55 33.45
CA ALA A 151 -1.91 22.04 33.87
C ALA A 151 -1.50 22.67 35.20
N ALA A 152 -1.11 21.84 36.17
CA ALA A 152 -0.62 22.29 37.46
C ALA A 152 0.61 21.47 37.90
N PRO A 153 1.50 22.03 38.73
CA PRO A 153 2.59 21.25 39.31
C PRO A 153 2.04 20.14 40.20
N VAL A 154 2.51 18.92 40.01
CA VAL A 154 2.18 17.77 40.86
C VAL A 154 3.39 17.46 41.73
N VAL A 155 3.26 17.64 43.05
CA VAL A 155 4.30 17.35 44.04
C VAL A 155 3.79 16.28 44.99
N SER A 156 4.51 15.17 45.07
CA SER A 156 4.10 14.01 45.89
C SER A 156 2.67 13.55 45.57
N GLU A 157 2.36 13.41 44.28
CA GLU A 157 1.05 12.99 43.75
C GLU A 157 -0.13 13.92 44.09
N ARG A 158 0.15 15.13 44.56
CA ARG A 158 -0.87 16.16 44.84
C ARG A 158 -0.64 17.38 43.96
N GLU A 159 -1.73 17.90 43.40
CA GLU A 159 -1.70 19.18 42.71
C GLU A 159 -1.43 20.31 43.70
N VAL A 160 -0.53 21.21 43.31
CA VAL A 160 -0.24 22.41 44.09
C VAL A 160 -1.23 23.50 43.72
N GLU A 161 -2.06 23.94 44.68
CA GLU A 161 -3.06 24.98 44.46
C GLU A 161 -2.53 26.42 44.62
N ARG A 162 -1.21 26.58 44.78
CA ARG A 162 -0.53 27.87 44.91
C ARG A 162 0.18 28.23 43.60
N GLY A 163 0.20 29.51 43.26
CA GLY A 163 0.87 30.04 42.07
C GLY A 163 -0.07 30.81 41.15
N GLU A 164 0.51 31.63 40.29
CA GLU A 164 -0.21 32.40 39.26
C GLU A 164 -0.76 31.45 38.19
N VAL A 165 -2.03 31.65 37.82
CA VAL A 165 -2.67 30.93 36.70
C VAL A 165 -2.57 31.79 35.46
N MET A 166 -2.10 31.19 34.37
CA MET A 166 -1.94 31.83 33.07
C MET A 166 -2.74 31.09 32.00
N GLU A 167 -3.28 31.82 31.05
CA GLU A 167 -3.92 31.24 29.87
C GLU A 167 -2.86 30.64 28.93
N ILE A 168 -3.18 29.49 28.36
CA ILE A 168 -2.46 28.88 27.25
C ILE A 168 -3.27 29.16 26.00
N THR A 169 -2.70 29.87 25.04
CA THR A 169 -3.38 30.21 23.78
C THR A 169 -2.84 29.37 22.62
N SER A 170 -3.68 29.17 21.60
CA SER A 170 -3.29 28.45 20.40
C SER A 170 -2.21 29.22 19.63
N PRO A 171 -1.11 28.56 19.20
CA PRO A 171 -0.10 29.22 18.37
C PRO A 171 -0.61 29.56 16.96
N HIS A 172 -1.69 28.90 16.50
CA HIS A 172 -2.33 29.20 15.21
C HIS A 172 -3.22 30.45 15.29
N ASP A 173 -3.90 30.65 16.42
CA ASP A 173 -4.72 31.83 16.69
C ASP A 173 -4.66 32.18 18.18
N GLY A 174 -3.87 33.21 18.51
CA GLY A 174 -3.65 33.64 19.89
C GLY A 174 -4.89 34.16 20.61
N ARG A 175 -6.02 34.33 19.91
CA ARG A 175 -7.33 34.65 20.51
C ARG A 175 -8.02 33.43 21.10
N THR A 176 -7.62 32.23 20.66
CA THR A 176 -8.19 30.97 21.13
C THR A 176 -7.43 30.51 22.37
N VAL A 177 -8.08 30.56 23.53
CA VAL A 177 -7.57 29.96 24.77
C VAL A 177 -7.82 28.45 24.71
N VAL A 178 -6.76 27.65 24.77
CA VAL A 178 -6.81 26.18 24.73
C VAL A 178 -6.69 25.55 26.12
N GLY A 179 -6.44 26.36 27.15
CA GLY A 179 -6.28 25.88 28.50
C GLY A 179 -5.68 26.91 29.45
N THR A 180 -5.33 26.45 30.65
CA THR A 180 -4.62 27.24 31.65
C THR A 180 -3.47 26.45 32.25
N CYS A 181 -2.41 27.14 32.66
CA CYS A 181 -1.29 26.57 33.37
C CYS A 181 -1.05 27.35 34.67
N ARG A 182 -0.87 26.64 35.77
CA ARG A 182 -0.41 27.21 37.04
C ARG A 182 1.11 27.11 37.13
N ARG A 183 1.78 28.23 37.40
CA ARG A 183 3.23 28.25 37.63
C ARG A 183 3.57 27.76 39.03
N ALA A 184 4.66 26.99 39.14
CA ALA A 184 5.22 26.50 40.40
C ALA A 184 5.83 27.63 41.25
#